data_AF-A0A0U3A9V9-F1
#
_entry.id   AF-A0A0U3A9V9-F1
#
_cell.length_a   1.000
_cell.length_b   1.000
_cell.length_c   1.000
_cell.angle_alpha   90.00
_cell.angle_beta   90.00
_cell.angle_gamma   90.00
#
_symmetry.space_group_name_H-M   'P 1'
#
loop_
_entity.id
_entity.type
_entity.pdbx_description
1 polymer ?
#
loop_
_entity_poly.entity_id
_entity_poly.type
_entity_poly.pdbx_seq_one_letter_code
_entity_poly.pdbx_strand_id
1 'polypeptide(L)'
;MISEAITTSILASTIYDMLKHSLALSRANLKDRLKNWLVDDSTLRALENQISRMELNSDMSESAIERSLLASNDTLEIIRQIKPNKSTTIIQTHSGKGDNVAGNKIINHQ
;
A
#
# COMPACT_ATOMS: atom_id res chain seq x y z
N MET A 1 -2.39 11.43 -6.71
CA MET A 1 -2.52 11.47 -5.24
C MET A 1 -3.23 10.25 -4.63
N ILE A 2 -3.53 9.19 -5.40
CA ILE A 2 -4.34 8.05 -4.90
C ILE A 2 -3.49 6.85 -4.44
N SER A 3 -2.18 6.86 -4.67
CA SER A 3 -1.28 5.74 -4.36
C SER A 3 -0.88 5.68 -2.88
N GLU A 4 -0.64 6.82 -2.25
CA GLU A 4 -0.05 6.89 -0.90
C GLU A 4 -1.03 6.41 0.18
N ALA A 5 -2.30 6.81 0.08
CA ALA A 5 -3.33 6.37 1.01
C ALA A 5 -3.53 4.85 0.96
N ILE A 6 -3.63 4.27 -0.25
CA ILE A 6 -3.84 2.83 -0.42
C ILE A 6 -2.66 2.03 0.10
N THR A 7 -1.42 2.45 -0.21
CA THR A 7 -0.22 1.77 0.31
C THR A 7 -0.12 1.88 1.83
N THR A 8 -0.43 3.05 2.39
CA THR A 8 -0.44 3.24 3.86
C THR A 8 -1.49 2.35 4.53
N SER A 9 -2.73 2.30 4.02
CA SER A 9 -3.77 1.46 4.60
C SER A 9 -3.41 -0.03 4.54
N ILE A 10 -2.82 -0.50 3.43
CA ILE A 10 -2.37 -1.89 3.31
C ILE A 10 -1.23 -2.20 4.28
N LEU A 11 -0.27 -1.28 4.44
CA LEU A 11 0.81 -1.43 5.41
C LEU A 11 0.28 -1.40 6.85
N ALA A 12 -0.63 -0.48 7.17
CA ALA A 12 -1.25 -0.38 8.49
C ALA A 12 -1.99 -1.68 8.84
N SER A 13 -2.76 -2.22 7.89
CA SER A 13 -3.45 -3.50 8.04
C SER A 13 -2.47 -4.66 8.22
N THR A 14 -1.39 -4.70 7.45
CA THR A 14 -0.34 -5.71 7.57
C THR A 14 0.36 -5.66 8.94
N ILE A 15 0.70 -4.46 9.40
CA ILE A 15 1.33 -4.22 10.71
C ILE A 15 0.37 -4.62 11.83
N TYR A 16 -0.90 -4.23 11.72
CA TYR A 16 -1.94 -4.59 12.67
C TYR A 16 -2.15 -6.10 12.75
N ASP A 17 -2.25 -6.78 11.62
CA ASP A 17 -2.32 -8.25 11.53
C ASP A 17 -1.12 -8.89 12.22
N MET A 18 0.09 -8.43 11.92
CA MET A 18 1.31 -8.95 12.55
C MET A 18 1.31 -8.77 14.06
N LEU A 19 0.90 -7.60 14.57
CA LEU A 19 0.79 -7.33 16.00
C LEU A 19 -0.28 -8.22 16.66
N LYS A 20 -1.45 -8.39 16.03
CA LYS A 20 -2.53 -9.26 16.55
C LYS A 20 -2.15 -10.73 16.56
N HIS A 21 -1.41 -11.19 15.56
CA HIS A 21 -0.92 -12.57 15.45
C HIS A 21 0.38 -12.81 16.22
N SER A 22 0.86 -11.84 17.03
CA SER A 22 2.13 -11.91 17.77
C SER A 22 3.34 -12.23 16.88
N LEU A 23 3.27 -11.85 15.60
CA LEU A 23 4.36 -11.97 14.66
C LEU A 23 5.35 -10.84 14.91
N ALA A 24 6.63 -11.20 15.04
CA ALA A 24 7.70 -10.22 15.21
C ALA A 24 7.71 -9.25 14.02
N LEU A 25 7.74 -7.95 14.31
CA LEU A 25 7.77 -6.89 13.31
C LEU A 25 9.19 -6.72 12.76
N SER A 26 9.62 -7.77 12.07
CA SER A 26 10.96 -7.94 11.54
C SER A 26 10.98 -7.81 10.03
N ARG A 27 12.16 -7.47 9.48
CA ARG A 27 12.38 -7.42 8.04
C ARG A 27 11.93 -8.68 7.30
N ALA A 28 12.17 -9.85 7.88
CA ALA A 28 11.81 -11.13 7.27
C ALA A 28 10.30 -11.26 7.07
N ASN A 29 9.53 -10.90 8.09
CA ASN A 29 8.07 -10.97 8.04
C ASN A 29 7.47 -9.85 7.17
N LEU A 30 8.02 -8.63 7.22
CA LEU A 30 7.63 -7.55 6.32
C LEU A 30 7.91 -7.90 4.86
N LYS A 31 9.09 -8.47 4.57
CA LYS A 31 9.46 -8.94 3.24
C LYS A 31 8.53 -10.04 2.76
N ASP A 32 8.15 -10.98 3.63
CA ASP A 32 7.18 -12.03 3.32
C ASP A 32 5.82 -11.47 2.90
N ARG A 33 5.29 -10.51 3.66
CA ARG A 33 4.01 -9.85 3.35
C ARG A 33 4.09 -8.95 2.12
N LEU A 34 5.23 -8.32 1.88
CA LEU A 34 5.51 -7.47 0.74
C LEU A 34 6.15 -8.23 -0.44
N LYS A 35 6.11 -9.57 -0.47
CA LYS A 35 6.67 -10.37 -1.60
C LYS A 35 6.09 -9.99 -2.97
N ASN A 36 4.84 -9.54 -2.99
CA ASN A 36 4.15 -9.08 -4.20
C ASN A 36 4.32 -7.58 -4.47
N TRP A 37 5.17 -6.91 -3.71
CA TRP A 37 5.45 -5.49 -3.80
C TRP A 37 6.90 -5.26 -4.23
N LEU A 38 7.10 -4.19 -4.98
CA LEU A 38 8.41 -3.72 -5.38
C LEU A 38 8.97 -2.89 -4.22
N VAL A 39 9.78 -3.54 -3.38
CA VAL A 39 10.41 -2.95 -2.20
C VAL A 39 11.87 -3.40 -2.08
N ASP A 40 12.77 -2.44 -1.92
CA ASP A 40 14.18 -2.69 -1.66
C ASP A 40 14.45 -3.11 -0.20
N ASP A 41 15.52 -3.88 0.02
CA ASP A 41 15.92 -4.31 1.37
C ASP A 41 16.28 -3.11 2.28
N SER A 42 16.82 -2.03 1.69
CA SER A 42 17.09 -0.76 2.38
C SER A 42 15.80 -0.10 2.86
N THR A 43 14.76 -0.07 2.03
CA THR A 43 13.43 0.46 2.36
C THR A 43 12.77 -0.36 3.46
N LEU A 44 12.83 -1.70 3.37
CA LEU A 44 12.35 -2.62 4.41
C LEU A 44 13.04 -2.38 5.76
N ARG A 45 14.37 -2.21 5.76
CA ARG A 45 15.13 -1.92 6.98
C ARG A 45 14.80 -0.55 7.56
N ALA A 46 14.59 0.45 6.73
CA ALA A 46 14.17 1.78 7.16
C ALA A 46 12.76 1.73 7.78
N LEU A 47 11.84 0.98 7.16
CA LEU A 47 10.48 0.77 7.66
C LEU A 47 10.48 0.04 9.01
N GLU A 48 11.22 -1.05 9.14
CA GLU A 48 11.42 -1.80 10.39
C GLU A 48 11.92 -0.89 11.51
N ASN A 49 12.96 -0.09 11.25
CA ASN A 49 13.49 0.86 12.23
C ASN A 49 12.48 1.93 12.63
N GLN A 50 11.72 2.48 11.68
CA GLN A 50 10.70 3.49 11.97
C GLN A 50 9.57 2.91 12.80
N ILE A 51 9.04 1.74 12.43
CA ILE A 51 7.95 1.10 13.17
C ILE A 51 8.42 0.68 14.57
N SER A 52 9.63 0.16 14.70
CA SER A 52 10.20 -0.19 16.00
C SER A 52 10.37 1.03 16.92
N ARG A 53 10.55 2.24 16.36
CA ARG A 53 10.60 3.50 17.12
C ARG A 53 9.21 4.02 17.50
N MET A 54 8.17 3.64 16.77
CA MET A 54 6.79 4.06 17.03
C MET A 54 6.13 3.29 18.18
N GLU A 55 6.81 2.29 18.76
CA GLU A 55 6.31 1.45 19.86
C GLU A 55 4.86 0.96 19.63
N LEU A 56 4.55 0.57 18.39
CA LEU A 56 3.23 0.09 18.03
C LEU A 56 2.90 -1.18 18.82
N ASN A 57 1.70 -1.23 19.39
CA ASN A 57 1.25 -2.35 20.21
C ASN A 57 -0.04 -2.95 19.64
N SER A 58 -0.36 -4.18 20.08
CA SER A 58 -1.57 -4.92 19.65
C SER A 58 -2.89 -4.34 20.18
N ASP A 59 -2.83 -3.35 21.07
CA ASP A 59 -3.97 -2.63 21.63
C ASP A 59 -4.40 -1.46 20.71
N MET A 60 -3.48 -0.94 19.89
CA MET A 60 -3.77 0.06 18.89
C MET A 60 -4.68 -0.49 17.79
N SER A 61 -5.67 0.30 17.41
CA SER A 61 -6.52 0.02 16.24
C SER A 61 -5.77 0.23 14.94
N GLU A 62 -6.18 -0.45 13.87
CA GLU A 62 -5.62 -0.26 12.51
C GLU A 62 -5.58 1.22 12.09
N SER A 63 -6.64 1.98 12.36
CA SER A 63 -6.69 3.42 12.08
C SER A 63 -5.71 4.26 12.91
N ALA A 64 -5.36 3.81 14.13
CA ALA A 64 -4.37 4.50 14.97
C ALA A 64 -2.94 4.24 14.46
N ILE A 65 -2.67 3.03 13.97
CA ILE A 65 -1.42 2.67 13.29
C ILE A 65 -1.30 3.49 11.99
N GLU A 66 -2.35 3.53 11.17
CA GLU A 66 -2.38 4.33 9.94
C GLU A 66 -2.06 5.80 10.23
N ARG A 67 -2.72 6.41 11.23
CA ARG A 67 -2.42 7.78 11.64
C ARG A 67 -0.99 7.97 12.13
N SER A 68 -0.42 7.01 12.85
CA SER A 68 0.97 7.07 13.31
C SER A 68 1.95 7.00 12.14
N LEU A 69 1.66 6.18 11.13
CA LEU A 69 2.45 6.09 9.90
C LEU A 69 2.36 7.40 9.08
N LEU A 70 1.18 8.00 8.99
CA LEU A 70 0.96 9.28 8.30
C LEU A 70 1.50 10.49 9.08
N ALA A 71 1.66 10.38 10.40
CA ALA A 71 2.16 11.47 11.24
C ALA A 71 3.66 11.74 11.04
N SER A 72 4.42 10.74 10.59
CA SER A 72 5.86 10.85 10.36
C SER A 72 6.16 11.03 8.88
N ASN A 73 6.75 12.19 8.52
CA ASN A 73 7.18 12.47 7.16
C ASN A 73 8.25 11.49 6.66
N ASP A 74 9.13 11.02 7.56
CA ASP A 74 10.14 10.01 7.22
C ASP A 74 9.49 8.68 6.84
N THR A 75 8.45 8.28 7.59
CA THR A 75 7.69 7.06 7.30
C THR A 75 6.93 7.19 5.99
N LEU A 76 6.30 8.33 5.74
CA LEU A 76 5.65 8.62 4.46
C LEU A 76 6.61 8.52 3.28
N GLU A 77 7.84 9.04 3.41
CA GLU A 77 8.84 8.93 2.35
C GLU A 77 9.20 7.48 2.04
N ILE A 78 9.38 6.66 3.09
CA ILE A 78 9.62 5.21 2.95
C ILE A 78 8.44 4.52 2.28
N ILE A 79 7.20 4.84 2.70
CA ILE A 79 5.96 4.28 2.14
C ILE A 79 5.85 4.63 0.64
N ARG A 80 6.25 5.83 0.23
CA ARG A 80 6.26 6.24 -1.20
C ARG A 80 7.23 5.45 -2.06
N GLN A 81 8.30 4.89 -1.47
CA GLN A 81 9.21 3.99 -2.17
C GLN A 81 8.61 2.60 -2.37
N ILE A 82 7.68 2.19 -1.51
CA ILE A 82 7.00 0.89 -1.60
C ILE A 82 5.91 1.00 -2.67
N LYS A 83 6.10 0.30 -3.79
CA LYS A 83 5.14 0.31 -4.89
C LYS A 83 4.59 -1.09 -5.09
N PRO A 84 3.28 -1.27 -5.36
CA PRO A 84 2.78 -2.57 -5.74
C PRO A 84 3.52 -3.00 -7.02
N ASN A 85 3.96 -4.26 -7.07
CA ASN A 85 4.59 -4.78 -8.27
C ASN A 85 3.54 -4.68 -9.40
N LYS A 86 3.76 -3.81 -10.38
CA LYS A 86 2.81 -3.57 -11.46
C LYS A 86 2.83 -4.75 -12.43
N SER A 87 2.27 -5.88 -12.02
CA SER A 87 1.53 -6.72 -12.96
C SER A 87 0.19 -6.04 -13.21
N THR A 88 0.17 -5.14 -14.19
CA THR A 88 -0.99 -4.51 -14.83
C THR A 88 -2.33 -4.76 -14.14
N THR A 89 -2.67 -3.96 -13.14
CA THR A 89 -4.08 -3.68 -12.83
C THR A 89 -4.25 -2.19 -12.98
N ILE A 90 -4.65 -1.79 -14.18
CA ILE A 90 -5.18 -0.45 -14.42
C ILE A 90 -6.48 -0.38 -13.61
N ILE A 91 -6.42 0.13 -12.38
CA ILE A 91 -7.64 0.53 -11.68
C ILE A 91 -8.11 1.79 -12.41
N GLN A 92 -8.90 1.60 -13.48
CA GLN A 92 -9.66 2.67 -14.11
C GLN A 92 -10.79 3.03 -13.13
N THR A 93 -10.54 4.01 -12.27
CA THR A 93 -11.62 4.63 -11.51
C THR A 93 -12.48 5.44 -12.50
N HIS A 94 -13.43 4.77 -13.17
CA HIS A 94 -14.43 5.43 -13.99
C HIS A 94 -15.42 6.14 -13.05
N SER A 95 -15.06 7.35 -12.62
CA SER A 95 -16.05 8.30 -12.12
C SER A 95 -16.49 9.18 -13.28
N GLY A 96 -17.20 8.58 -14.23
CA GLY A 96 -17.75 9.25 -15.40
C GLY A 96 -19.12 8.68 -15.70
N LYS A 97 -20.19 9.37 -15.28
CA LYS A 97 -21.45 9.30 -16.01
C LYS A 97 -21.16 9.94 -17.37
N GLY A 98 -20.77 9.12 -18.33
CA GLY A 98 -20.55 9.51 -19.71
C GLY A 98 -21.11 8.42 -20.59
N ASP A 99 -22.09 8.80 -21.41
CA ASP A 99 -22.61 8.02 -22.52
C ASP A 99 -21.46 7.30 -23.25
N ASN A 100 -21.49 5.96 -23.27
CA ASN A 100 -20.57 5.18 -24.10
C ASN A 100 -21.13 5.13 -25.53
N VAL A 101 -20.99 6.23 -26.28
CA VAL A 101 -21.10 6.17 -27.74
C VAL A 101 -19.76 5.69 -28.28
N ALA A 102 -19.63 4.38 -28.44
CA ALA A 102 -18.58 3.75 -29.23
C ALA A 102 -18.81 4.09 -30.71
N GLY A 103 -18.41 5.29 -31.12
CA GLY A 103 -18.36 5.67 -32.52
C GLY A 103 -17.23 4.93 -33.22
N ASN A 104 -17.55 3.85 -33.93
CA ASN A 104 -17.25 3.69 -35.36
C ASN A 104 -17.87 2.39 -35.90
N LYS A 105 -19.05 2.47 -36.52
CA LYS A 105 -19.57 1.37 -37.34
C LYS A 105 -19.19 1.66 -38.79
N ILE A 106 -18.02 1.21 -39.22
CA ILE A 106 -17.74 1.05 -40.65
C ILE A 106 -18.49 -0.21 -41.07
N ILE A 107 -19.65 -0.07 -41.72
CA ILE A 107 -20.24 -1.16 -42.51
C ILE A 107 -19.93 -0.87 -43.97
N ASN A 108 -18.87 -1.48 -44.48
CA ASN A 108 -18.66 -1.63 -45.91
C ASN A 108 -19.33 -2.95 -46.31
N HIS A 109 -20.49 -2.90 -46.96
CA HIS A 109 -21.03 -4.03 -47.72
C HIS A 109 -21.35 -3.51 -49.12
N GLN A 110 -20.79 -4.20 -50.12
CA GLN A 110 -20.99 -3.96 -51.55
C GLN A 110 -22.43 -4.22 -51.98
#